data_AF-A0A232LUX4-F1
#
_entry.id   AF-A0A232LUX4-F1
#
_cell.length_a   1.000
_cell.length_b   1.000
_cell.length_c   1.000
_cell.angle_alpha   90.00
_cell.angle_beta   90.00
_cell.angle_gamma   90.00
#
_symmetry.space_group_name_H-M   'P 1'
#
loop_
_entity.id
_entity.type
_entity.pdbx_description
1 polymer ?
#
loop_
_entity_poly.entity_id
_entity_poly.type
_entity_poly.pdbx_seq_one_letter_code
_entity_poly.pdbx_strand_id
1 'polypeptide(L)'
;MIFLSSASQSGPCKEQQSLPIRLSHTRVVGALTGFRQVARPYSLRYGAGKALDSSGSVSDALRNLIMHHADTRTFLKYYLSRRIDKDLPGIIRGLDPRMMPAACRMSRTIDPNRPQELTTAQSSSVNQLPEIQDLIRRRDDLG
;
A
#
# COMPACT_ATOMS: atom_id res chain seq x y z
N MET A 1 -11.08 5.13 -52.29
CA MET A 1 -11.00 6.42 -51.59
C MET A 1 -12.41 6.76 -51.12
N ILE A 2 -12.70 6.56 -49.84
CA ILE A 2 -13.76 7.20 -49.02
C ILE A 2 -13.34 6.87 -47.58
N PHE A 3 -12.91 7.90 -46.86
CA PHE A 3 -12.69 7.87 -45.42
C PHE A 3 -14.06 8.03 -44.75
N LEU A 4 -14.42 7.13 -43.84
CA LEU A 4 -15.47 7.36 -42.85
C LEU A 4 -14.88 7.14 -41.46
N SER A 5 -14.63 8.27 -40.81
CA SER A 5 -14.26 8.44 -39.42
C SER A 5 -15.27 7.73 -38.51
N SER A 6 -14.80 6.87 -37.61
CA SER A 6 -15.59 6.43 -36.45
C SER A 6 -15.02 7.10 -35.20
N ALA A 7 -15.79 8.04 -34.68
CA ALA A 7 -15.57 8.65 -33.39
C ALA A 7 -15.74 7.56 -32.31
N SER A 8 -14.63 7.18 -31.66
CA SER A 8 -14.67 6.41 -30.42
C SER A 8 -15.10 7.36 -29.31
N GLN A 9 -16.41 7.37 -29.02
CA GLN A 9 -16.97 8.13 -27.91
C GLN A 9 -16.39 7.61 -26.60
N SER A 10 -15.59 8.44 -25.93
CA SER A 10 -15.16 8.24 -24.55
C SER A 10 -16.39 8.23 -23.66
N GLY A 11 -16.75 7.04 -23.16
CA GLY A 11 -17.80 6.86 -22.16
C GLY A 11 -17.51 7.65 -20.89
N PRO A 12 -18.53 8.12 -20.16
CA PRO A 12 -18.34 9.02 -19.04
C PRO A 12 -17.55 8.33 -17.92
N CYS A 13 -16.51 9.04 -17.49
CA CYS A 13 -15.71 8.76 -16.30
C CYS A 13 -16.69 8.60 -15.14
N LYS A 14 -16.75 7.40 -14.55
CA LYS A 14 -17.64 7.10 -13.43
C LYS A 14 -17.34 8.09 -12.31
N GLU A 15 -18.27 9.00 -12.10
CA GLU A 15 -18.41 9.85 -10.94
C GLU A 15 -18.19 8.97 -9.70
N GLN A 16 -17.06 9.20 -9.04
CA GLN A 16 -16.73 8.52 -7.80
C GLN A 16 -17.71 9.04 -6.75
N GLN A 17 -18.86 8.38 -6.69
CA GLN A 17 -19.89 8.64 -5.70
C GLN A 17 -19.25 8.63 -4.32
N SER A 18 -19.50 9.72 -3.62
CA SER A 18 -19.16 9.98 -2.23
C SER A 18 -19.37 8.72 -1.38
N LEU A 19 -18.36 8.33 -0.61
CA LEU A 19 -18.48 7.26 0.37
C LEU A 19 -18.81 7.87 1.75
N PRO A 20 -20.09 7.94 2.19
CA PRO A 20 -20.41 8.28 3.56
C PRO A 20 -20.31 7.01 4.41
N ILE A 21 -19.10 6.48 4.58
CA ILE A 21 -18.79 5.49 5.60
C ILE A 21 -17.49 5.97 6.21
N ARG A 22 -17.46 6.19 7.53
CA ARG A 22 -16.25 6.54 8.29
C ARG A 22 -15.25 5.38 8.18
N LEU A 23 -14.55 5.29 7.05
CA LEU A 23 -13.56 4.27 6.79
C LEU A 23 -12.46 4.45 7.84
N SER A 24 -12.04 3.34 8.47
CA SER A 24 -10.89 3.40 9.37
C SER A 24 -9.70 4.01 8.64
N HIS A 25 -8.90 4.83 9.32
CA HIS A 25 -7.70 5.47 8.73
C HIS A 25 -6.84 4.49 7.92
N THR A 26 -6.76 3.24 8.36
CA THR A 26 -6.05 2.16 7.65
C THR A 26 -6.63 1.82 6.27
N ARG A 27 -7.97 1.87 6.10
CA ARG A 27 -8.61 1.68 4.79
C ARG A 27 -8.34 2.86 3.87
N VAL A 28 -8.38 4.08 4.40
CA VAL A 28 -8.04 5.30 3.66
C VAL A 28 -6.60 5.23 3.18
N VAL A 29 -5.66 4.93 4.08
CA VAL A 29 -4.24 4.76 3.73
C VAL A 29 -4.05 3.65 2.70
N GLY A 30 -4.71 2.49 2.86
CA GLY A 30 -4.62 1.41 1.87
C GLY A 30 -5.15 1.77 0.49
N ALA A 31 -6.24 2.55 0.43
CA ALA A 31 -6.77 3.08 -0.82
C ALA A 31 -5.82 4.13 -1.43
N LEU A 32 -5.24 5.01 -0.61
CA LEU A 32 -4.28 6.02 -1.02
C LEU A 32 -2.94 5.43 -1.49
N THR A 33 -2.49 4.30 -0.94
CA THR A 33 -1.29 3.59 -1.43
C THR A 33 -1.59 2.70 -2.63
N GLY A 34 -2.87 2.48 -2.97
CA GLY A 34 -3.28 1.65 -4.10
C GLY A 34 -3.21 0.15 -3.83
N PHE A 35 -3.23 -0.29 -2.57
CA PHE A 35 -3.27 -1.71 -2.25
C PHE A 35 -4.62 -2.33 -2.66
N ARG A 36 -4.58 -3.37 -3.50
CA ARG A 36 -5.81 -4.11 -3.90
C ARG A 36 -6.44 -4.88 -2.74
N GLN A 37 -5.64 -5.23 -1.73
CA GLN A 37 -6.12 -5.87 -0.50
C GLN A 37 -6.44 -4.80 0.54
N VAL A 38 -7.56 -4.95 1.24
CA VAL A 38 -7.93 -4.07 2.36
C VAL A 38 -6.77 -4.02 3.36
N ALA A 39 -6.15 -2.85 3.52
CA ALA A 39 -5.11 -2.62 4.51
C ALA A 39 -5.73 -2.70 5.93
N ARG A 40 -5.83 -3.92 6.44
CA ARG A 40 -6.23 -4.19 7.81
C ARG A 40 -4.99 -4.06 8.71
N PRO A 41 -5.13 -3.55 9.95
CA PRO A 41 -4.02 -3.55 10.92
C PRO A 41 -3.36 -4.92 11.06
N TYR A 42 -4.17 -5.98 11.04
CA TYR A 42 -3.69 -7.36 11.07
C TYR A 42 -2.74 -7.69 9.91
N SER A 43 -3.05 -7.28 8.68
CA SER A 43 -2.21 -7.58 7.51
C SER A 43 -0.83 -6.92 7.61
N LEU A 44 -0.78 -5.70 8.16
CA LEU A 44 0.48 -4.99 8.41
C LEU A 44 1.29 -5.69 9.51
N ARG A 45 0.65 -6.06 10.61
CA ARG A 45 1.28 -6.80 11.72
C ARG A 45 1.77 -8.18 11.27
N TYR A 46 1.02 -8.84 10.40
CA TYR A 46 1.40 -10.10 9.76
C TYR A 46 2.62 -9.95 8.87
N GLY A 47 2.64 -8.95 7.99
CA GLY A 47 3.80 -8.65 7.15
C GLY A 47 5.05 -8.29 7.96
N ALA A 48 4.89 -7.46 8.99
CA ALA A 48 5.98 -7.06 9.88
C ALA A 48 6.55 -8.25 10.67
N GLY A 49 5.68 -9.05 11.30
CA GLY A 49 6.09 -10.23 12.05
C GLY A 49 6.86 -11.23 11.17
N LYS A 50 6.38 -11.43 9.94
CA LYS A 50 7.06 -12.26 8.94
C LYS A 50 8.43 -11.71 8.53
N ALA A 51 8.56 -10.38 8.38
CA ALA A 51 9.83 -9.75 8.03
C ALA A 51 10.87 -9.87 9.15
N LEU A 52 10.44 -9.69 10.41
CA LEU A 52 11.28 -9.88 11.59
C LEU A 52 11.79 -11.32 11.71
N ASP A 53 10.90 -12.29 11.48
CA ASP A 53 11.25 -13.72 11.50
C ASP A 53 12.23 -14.10 10.38
N SER A 54 12.10 -13.47 9.21
CA SER A 54 12.91 -13.78 8.03
C SER A 54 14.25 -13.04 7.97
N SER A 55 14.50 -12.03 8.81
CA SER A 55 15.71 -11.21 8.74
C SER A 55 16.95 -11.89 9.29
N GLY A 56 16.80 -12.96 10.09
CA GLY A 56 17.90 -13.66 10.76
C GLY A 56 18.58 -12.85 11.87
N SER A 57 18.30 -11.55 11.97
CA SER A 57 18.86 -10.63 12.97
C SER A 57 18.03 -10.51 14.26
N VAL A 58 16.80 -11.02 14.26
CA VAL A 58 15.87 -10.90 15.37
C VAL A 58 15.61 -12.28 15.96
N SER A 59 15.87 -12.45 17.26
CA SER A 59 15.57 -13.70 17.97
C SER A 59 14.06 -13.85 18.19
N ASP A 60 13.59 -15.08 18.40
CA ASP A 60 12.17 -15.36 18.71
C ASP A 60 11.66 -14.55 19.92
N ALA A 61 12.49 -14.43 20.97
CA ALA A 61 12.16 -13.66 22.17
C ALA A 61 12.01 -12.16 21.86
N LEU A 62 12.92 -11.58 21.07
CA LEU A 62 12.85 -10.18 20.67
C LEU A 62 11.67 -9.92 19.73
N ARG A 63 11.41 -10.84 18.79
CA ARG A 63 10.23 -10.78 17.92
C ARG A 63 8.94 -10.78 18.75
N ASN A 64 8.83 -11.66 19.74
CA ASN A 64 7.66 -11.71 20.61
C ASN A 64 7.52 -10.45 21.47
N LEU A 65 8.63 -9.87 21.95
CA LEU A 65 8.61 -8.59 22.65
C LEU A 65 8.07 -7.47 21.74
N ILE A 66 8.62 -7.33 20.53
CA ILE A 66 8.18 -6.33 19.53
C ILE A 66 6.70 -6.52 19.19
N MET A 67 6.24 -7.76 19.05
CA MET A 67 4.86 -8.08 18.71
C MET A 67 3.93 -8.11 19.93
N HIS A 68 4.42 -7.87 21.14
CA HIS A 68 3.70 -8.01 22.41
C HIS A 68 3.01 -9.37 22.57
N HIS A 69 3.72 -10.46 22.28
CA HIS A 69 3.27 -11.82 22.51
C HIS A 69 3.87 -12.37 23.80
N ALA A 70 3.03 -12.92 24.68
CA ALA A 70 3.47 -13.60 25.89
C ALA A 70 4.12 -14.98 25.60
N ASP A 71 3.73 -15.61 24.49
CA ASP A 71 4.21 -16.94 24.08
C ASP A 71 4.45 -16.97 22.56
N THR A 72 5.57 -17.56 22.15
CA THR A 72 5.94 -17.88 20.76
C THR A 72 4.83 -18.64 20.03
N ARG A 73 4.06 -19.49 20.73
CA ARG A 73 2.92 -20.21 20.12
C ARG A 73 1.92 -19.27 19.45
N THR A 74 1.74 -18.06 19.96
CA THR A 74 0.89 -17.03 19.35
C THR A 74 1.42 -16.64 17.97
N PHE A 75 2.73 -16.45 17.86
CA PHE A 75 3.38 -16.17 16.59
C PHE A 75 3.23 -17.35 15.62
N LEU A 76 3.58 -18.56 16.06
CA LEU A 76 3.51 -19.77 15.23
C LEU A 76 2.10 -20.04 14.70
N LYS A 77 1.07 -19.78 15.51
CA LYS A 77 -0.33 -20.05 15.14
C LYS A 77 -0.92 -19.01 14.19
N TYR A 78 -0.64 -17.73 14.41
CA TYR A 78 -1.35 -16.64 13.73
C TYR A 78 -0.48 -15.87 12.72
N TYR A 79 0.83 -15.79 12.94
CA TYR A 79 1.73 -14.90 12.21
C TYR A 79 2.77 -15.62 11.37
N LEU A 80 3.08 -16.89 11.66
CA LEU A 80 3.97 -17.69 10.84
C LEU A 80 3.33 -17.95 9.47
N SER A 81 4.10 -17.67 8.42
CA SER A 81 3.66 -17.88 7.04
C SER A 81 3.42 -19.35 6.76
N ARG A 82 2.16 -19.72 6.47
CA ARG A 82 1.82 -21.07 5.96
C ARG A 82 2.23 -21.31 4.51
N ARG A 83 2.61 -20.26 3.80
CA ARG A 83 3.20 -20.35 2.46
C ARG A 83 4.71 -20.43 2.62
N ILE A 84 5.30 -21.47 2.04
CA ILE A 84 6.74 -21.55 1.81
C ILE A 84 7.08 -20.45 0.81
N ASP A 85 7.59 -19.34 1.31
CA ASP A 85 7.98 -18.16 0.54
C ASP A 85 9.50 -18.06 0.35
N LYS A 86 10.23 -18.99 0.95
CA LYS A 86 11.62 -19.26 0.64
C LYS A 86 11.67 -19.89 -0.75
N ASP A 87 12.56 -19.39 -1.59
CA ASP A 87 12.86 -20.00 -2.88
C ASP A 87 13.60 -21.31 -2.64
N LEU A 88 12.88 -22.38 -2.27
CA LEU A 88 13.46 -23.70 -2.05
C LEU A 88 14.30 -24.16 -3.24
N PRO A 89 13.80 -24.06 -4.50
CA PRO A 89 14.61 -24.36 -5.67
C PRO A 89 15.88 -23.51 -5.76
N GLY A 90 15.79 -22.20 -5.48
CA GLY A 90 16.96 -21.32 -5.44
C GLY A 90 17.96 -21.70 -4.36
N ILE A 91 17.49 -21.98 -3.14
CA ILE A 91 18.33 -22.44 -2.02
C ILE A 91 19.02 -23.76 -2.35
N ILE A 92 18.29 -24.74 -2.89
CA ILE A 92 18.84 -26.06 -3.29
C ILE A 92 19.89 -25.90 -4.39
N ARG A 93 19.73 -24.90 -5.28
CA ARG A 93 20.64 -24.64 -6.40
C ARG A 93 21.73 -23.60 -6.10
N GLY A 94 21.76 -23.03 -4.91
CA GLY A 94 22.68 -21.94 -4.55
C GLY A 94 22.43 -20.61 -5.29
N LEU A 95 21.23 -20.42 -5.84
CA LEU A 95 20.80 -19.18 -6.49
C LEU A 95 20.30 -18.17 -5.45
N ASP A 96 20.40 -16.89 -5.78
CA ASP A 96 19.97 -15.80 -4.90
C ASP A 96 18.45 -15.87 -4.63
N PRO A 97 18.01 -16.14 -3.38
CA PRO A 97 16.60 -16.33 -3.06
C PRO A 97 15.80 -15.02 -2.97
N ARG A 98 16.39 -13.86 -3.30
CA ARG A 98 15.76 -12.54 -3.12
C ARG A 98 14.50 -12.30 -3.98
N MET A 99 14.31 -13.06 -5.07
CA MET A 99 13.19 -12.85 -6.00
C MET A 99 11.83 -13.29 -5.45
N MET A 100 11.76 -14.43 -4.76
CA MET A 100 10.48 -15.00 -4.31
C MET A 100 9.78 -14.17 -3.21
N PRO A 101 10.49 -13.67 -2.18
CA PRO A 101 9.89 -12.79 -1.18
C PRO A 101 9.37 -11.48 -1.77
N ALA A 102 10.09 -10.89 -2.73
CA ALA A 102 9.69 -9.65 -3.40
C ALA A 102 8.37 -9.82 -4.18
N ALA A 103 8.22 -10.95 -4.88
CA ALA A 103 6.99 -11.30 -5.60
C ALA A 103 5.77 -11.52 -4.68
N CYS A 104 5.99 -11.84 -3.40
CA CYS A 104 4.91 -12.11 -2.45
C CYS A 104 4.48 -10.89 -1.61
N ARG A 105 5.08 -9.71 -1.82
CA ARG A 105 4.76 -8.50 -1.04
C ARG A 105 3.38 -7.93 -1.37
N MET A 106 2.75 -7.30 -0.38
CA MET A 106 1.49 -6.55 -0.58
C MET A 106 1.63 -5.45 -1.64
N SER A 107 2.81 -4.86 -1.76
CA SER A 107 3.14 -3.84 -2.76
C SER A 107 3.01 -4.32 -4.19
N ARG A 108 3.10 -5.64 -4.47
CA ARG A 108 2.85 -6.17 -5.82
C ARG A 108 1.42 -5.89 -6.32
N THR A 109 0.48 -5.69 -5.40
CA THR A 109 -0.91 -5.41 -5.76
C THR A 109 -1.18 -3.95 -6.07
N ILE A 110 -0.17 -3.08 -5.97
CA ILE A 110 -0.25 -1.69 -6.41
C ILE A 110 -0.33 -1.70 -7.94
N ASP A 111 -1.34 -1.05 -8.48
CA ASP A 111 -1.45 -0.81 -9.92
C ASP A 111 -0.33 0.14 -10.38
N PRO A 112 0.58 -0.27 -11.28
CA PRO A 112 1.66 0.58 -11.77
C PRO A 112 1.17 1.79 -12.56
N ASN A 113 -0.04 1.73 -13.14
CA ASN A 113 -0.63 2.82 -13.92
C ASN A 113 -1.45 3.79 -13.06
N ARG A 114 -1.49 3.59 -11.75
CA ARG A 114 -2.23 4.45 -10.83
C ARG A 114 -1.61 5.86 -10.82
N PRO A 115 -2.39 6.94 -11.01
CA PRO A 115 -1.88 8.30 -10.89
C PRO A 115 -1.29 8.53 -9.50
N GLN A 116 0.01 8.84 -9.44
CA GLN A 116 0.72 9.13 -8.19
C GLN A 116 0.87 10.63 -7.95
N GLU A 117 0.82 11.41 -9.02
CA GLU A 117 0.97 12.86 -8.99
C GLU A 117 -0.30 13.54 -9.48
N LEU A 118 -0.58 14.72 -8.93
CA LEU A 118 -1.61 15.60 -9.45
C LEU A 118 -1.11 16.23 -10.73
N THR A 119 -1.97 16.30 -11.76
CA THR A 119 -1.66 17.11 -12.93
C THR A 119 -1.50 18.58 -12.53
N THR A 120 -0.77 19.36 -13.33
CA THR A 120 -0.58 20.80 -13.08
C THR A 120 -1.90 21.54 -12.90
N ALA A 121 -2.93 21.16 -13.66
CA ALA A 121 -4.28 21.73 -13.57
C ALA A 121 -5.01 21.35 -12.26
N GLN A 122 -4.86 20.11 -11.79
CA GLN A 122 -5.41 19.71 -10.49
C GLN A 122 -4.68 20.37 -9.33
N SER A 123 -3.36 20.46 -9.42
CA SER A 123 -2.52 21.13 -8.41
C SER A 123 -2.88 22.62 -8.31
N SER A 124 -3.05 23.32 -9.44
CA SER A 124 -3.46 24.73 -9.44
C SER A 124 -4.88 24.93 -8.92
N SER A 125 -5.80 24.00 -9.20
CA SER A 125 -7.16 24.04 -8.66
C SER A 125 -7.20 23.89 -7.13
N VAL A 126 -6.35 23.05 -6.54
CA VAL A 126 -6.25 22.91 -5.07
C VAL A 126 -5.86 24.25 -4.43
N ASN A 127 -4.93 24.99 -5.04
CA ASN A 127 -4.52 26.30 -4.53
C ASN A 127 -5.64 27.35 -4.56
N GLN A 128 -6.72 27.14 -5.32
CA GLN A 128 -7.87 28.05 -5.34
C GLN A 128 -8.90 27.78 -4.24
N LEU A 129 -8.70 26.74 -3.42
CA LEU A 129 -9.62 26.44 -2.33
C LEU A 129 -9.59 27.56 -1.26
N PRO A 130 -10.76 28.03 -0.79
CA PRO A 130 -10.84 29.15 0.17
C PRO A 130 -10.01 28.92 1.43
N GLU A 131 -10.04 27.69 1.96
CA GLU A 131 -9.27 27.30 3.15
C GLU A 131 -7.76 27.43 2.94
N ILE A 132 -7.27 27.07 1.76
CA ILE A 132 -5.85 27.17 1.42
C ILE A 132 -5.44 28.62 1.22
N GLN A 133 -6.30 29.44 0.60
CA GLN A 133 -6.08 30.88 0.44
C GLN A 133 -6.03 31.60 1.80
N ASP A 134 -6.88 31.23 2.74
CA ASP A 134 -6.86 31.78 4.10
C ASP A 134 -5.58 31.37 4.86
N LEU A 135 -5.12 30.12 4.69
CA LEU A 135 -3.84 29.66 5.26
C LEU A 135 -2.64 30.39 4.65
N ILE A 136 -2.67 30.63 3.34
CA ILE A 136 -1.66 31.44 2.62
C ILE A 136 -1.61 32.85 3.19
N ARG A 137 -2.77 33.50 3.34
CA ARG A 137 -2.87 34.86 3.89
C ARG A 137 -2.30 34.93 5.30
N ARG A 138 -2.68 34.00 6.18
CA ARG A 138 -2.16 33.94 7.56
C ARG A 138 -0.65 33.73 7.62
N ARG A 139 -0.08 32.92 6.73
CA ARG A 139 1.37 32.74 6.66
C ARG A 139 2.05 34.04 6.26
N ASP A 140 1.50 34.73 5.27
CA ASP A 140 2.07 35.97 4.75
C ASP A 140 1.92 37.12 5.78
N ASP A 141 0.90 37.09 6.63
CA ASP A 141 0.70 38.02 7.76
C ASP A 141 1.64 37.75 8.97
N LEU A 142 2.28 36.57 9.03
CA LEU A 142 3.18 36.15 10.11
C LEU A 142 4.68 36.30 9.76
N GLY A 143 4.99 36.69 8.52
CA GLY A 143 6.36 36.97 8.04
C GLY A 143 6.69 38.46 8.10
#